data_AF-A0A2V3J076-F1
#
_entry.id   AF-A0A2V3J076-F1
#
_cell.length_a   1.000
_cell.length_b   1.000
_cell.length_c   1.000
_cell.angle_alpha   90.00
_cell.angle_beta   90.00
_cell.angle_gamma   90.00
#
_symmetry.space_group_name_H-M   'P 1'
#
loop_
_entity.id
_entity.type
_entity.pdbx_description
1 polymer ?
#
loop_
_entity_poly.entity_id
_entity_poly.type
_entity_poly.pdbx_seq_one_letter_code
_entity_poly.pdbx_strand_id
1 'polypeptide(L)'
;MGKLGVLGGTSLLKSDMFSALKPKTVNTPHGDAIVYTDPSGSRPIIFVQRHQGVGADGKTQYRPPHLVNFRANLAAMVQEGVDTIVAVCCVGSLSEDIPIGTVVIPDDFFYLFGPSVSYYDDARAHIVPGFDDKLRGKLIEALTEESILGFRNGGAVYVQTVGPRFETKAEVRFLSTLGDIIGMTGATEATIAKELEVPYAILAMVDNMANGLAGSDLTKEQFHANVAKNLGVVERCVATVLEKLTPKHM
;
A
#
# COMPACT_ATOMS: atom_id res chain seq x y z
N MET A 1 -16.23 12.95 1.58
CA MET A 1 -15.14 12.47 0.71
C MET A 1 -15.65 12.47 -0.72
N GLY A 2 -14.79 12.62 -1.71
CA GLY A 2 -15.13 12.36 -3.11
C GLY A 2 -14.66 10.96 -3.48
N LYS A 3 -13.74 10.84 -4.44
CA LYS A 3 -13.37 9.57 -5.06
C LYS A 3 -12.20 8.89 -4.33
N LEU A 4 -12.42 7.67 -3.86
CA LEU A 4 -11.42 6.88 -3.12
C LEU A 4 -10.51 6.09 -4.07
N GLY A 5 -9.21 6.25 -3.90
CA GLY A 5 -8.19 5.46 -4.52
C GLY A 5 -7.79 4.26 -3.66
N VAL A 6 -7.70 3.07 -4.27
CA VAL A 6 -7.18 1.87 -3.61
C VAL A 6 -5.95 1.36 -4.37
N LEU A 7 -4.81 1.28 -3.68
CA LEU A 7 -3.59 0.67 -4.21
C LEU A 7 -3.40 -0.71 -3.60
N GLY A 8 -3.44 -1.77 -4.41
CA GLY A 8 -3.43 -3.14 -3.90
C GLY A 8 -2.74 -4.15 -4.80
N GLY A 9 -2.68 -5.39 -4.30
CA GLY A 9 -2.18 -6.54 -5.03
C GLY A 9 -3.23 -7.20 -5.94
N THR A 10 -2.80 -8.20 -6.70
CA THR A 10 -3.65 -8.93 -7.66
C THR A 10 -4.82 -9.66 -6.99
N SER A 11 -4.61 -10.23 -5.80
CA SER A 11 -5.66 -10.95 -5.06
C SER A 11 -6.83 -10.03 -4.73
N LEU A 12 -6.54 -8.83 -4.22
CA LEU A 12 -7.55 -7.85 -3.87
C LEU A 12 -8.34 -7.37 -5.10
N LEU A 13 -7.67 -7.11 -6.23
CA LEU A 13 -8.34 -6.74 -7.49
C LEU A 13 -9.36 -7.79 -7.95
N LYS A 14 -9.08 -9.08 -7.69
CA LYS A 14 -9.96 -10.20 -8.08
C LYS A 14 -11.12 -10.45 -7.12
N SER A 15 -11.12 -9.82 -5.94
CA SER A 15 -12.22 -9.94 -4.98
C SER A 15 -13.52 -9.35 -5.53
N ASP A 16 -14.67 -9.78 -4.98
CA ASP A 16 -15.99 -9.30 -5.38
C ASP A 16 -16.15 -7.78 -5.24
N MET A 17 -15.36 -7.15 -4.37
CA MET A 17 -15.34 -5.71 -4.20
C MET A 17 -14.82 -4.96 -5.44
N PHE A 18 -13.93 -5.56 -6.24
CA PHE A 18 -13.26 -4.87 -7.35
C PHE A 18 -13.36 -5.62 -8.69
N SER A 19 -13.87 -6.86 -8.71
CA SER A 19 -13.96 -7.69 -9.92
C SER A 19 -14.81 -7.09 -11.05
N ALA A 20 -15.75 -6.20 -10.72
CA ALA A 20 -16.56 -5.48 -11.70
C ALA A 20 -15.80 -4.32 -12.39
N LEU A 21 -14.71 -3.82 -11.78
CA LEU A 21 -13.94 -2.71 -12.34
C LEU A 21 -13.26 -3.12 -13.65
N LYS A 22 -13.13 -2.18 -14.58
CA LYS A 22 -12.51 -2.39 -15.89
C LYS A 22 -11.21 -1.62 -16.01
N PRO A 23 -10.18 -2.24 -16.63
CA PRO A 23 -8.90 -1.56 -16.84
C PRO A 23 -9.06 -0.42 -17.84
N LYS A 24 -8.35 0.67 -17.56
CA LYS A 24 -8.19 1.85 -18.40
C LYS A 24 -6.71 2.23 -18.34
N THR A 25 -6.09 2.41 -19.50
CA THR A 25 -4.73 2.96 -19.55
C THR A 25 -4.80 4.48 -19.45
N VAL A 26 -4.01 5.06 -18.55
CA VAL A 26 -3.88 6.50 -18.37
C VAL A 26 -2.44 6.88 -18.69
N ASN A 27 -2.28 7.78 -19.66
CA ASN A 27 -0.97 8.31 -20.04
C ASN A 27 -0.60 9.45 -19.08
N THR A 28 0.53 9.32 -18.39
CA THR A 28 1.05 10.36 -17.50
C THR A 28 2.39 10.90 -18.01
N PRO A 29 2.86 12.06 -17.51
CA PRO A 29 4.21 12.55 -17.82
C PRO A 29 5.34 11.58 -17.49
N HIS A 30 5.09 10.58 -16.63
CA HIS A 30 6.08 9.57 -16.23
C HIS A 30 5.81 8.20 -16.84
N GLY A 31 5.02 8.15 -17.92
CA GLY A 31 4.64 6.93 -18.64
C GLY A 31 3.25 6.42 -18.26
N ASP A 32 2.91 5.26 -18.81
CA ASP A 32 1.57 4.70 -18.70
C ASP A 32 1.34 3.98 -17.38
N ALA A 33 0.14 4.16 -16.83
CA ALA A 33 -0.39 3.39 -15.72
C ALA A 33 -1.73 2.75 -16.10
N ILE A 34 -2.03 1.60 -15.49
CA ILE A 34 -3.32 0.95 -15.62
C ILE A 34 -4.12 1.22 -14.36
N VAL A 35 -5.25 1.91 -14.52
CA VAL A 35 -6.24 2.14 -13.47
C VAL A 35 -7.46 1.28 -13.74
N TYR A 36 -8.17 0.87 -12.70
CA TYR A 36 -9.41 0.13 -12.79
C TYR A 36 -10.54 1.00 -12.29
N THR A 37 -11.58 1.14 -13.12
CA THR A 37 -12.69 2.07 -12.90
C THR A 37 -14.02 1.35 -13.02
N ASP A 38 -15.06 1.87 -12.37
CA ASP A 38 -16.43 1.36 -12.54
C ASP A 38 -17.03 1.95 -13.83
N PRO A 39 -17.34 1.13 -14.85
CA PRO A 39 -17.91 1.62 -16.10
C PRO A 39 -19.28 2.28 -15.93
N SER A 40 -20.03 1.91 -14.89
CA SER A 40 -21.34 2.52 -14.61
C SER A 40 -21.20 3.94 -14.05
N GLY A 41 -20.00 4.31 -13.58
CA GLY A 41 -19.76 5.56 -12.87
C GLY A 41 -20.45 5.65 -11.52
N SER A 42 -21.15 4.59 -11.10
CA SER A 42 -21.84 4.58 -9.81
C SER A 42 -20.83 4.60 -8.69
N ARG A 43 -19.87 3.67 -8.64
CA ARG A 43 -18.94 3.61 -7.51
C ARG A 43 -17.81 4.63 -7.64
N PRO A 44 -17.63 5.53 -6.65
CA PRO A 44 -16.57 6.54 -6.68
C PRO A 44 -15.23 5.94 -6.21
N ILE A 45 -14.77 4.90 -6.91
CA ILE A 45 -13.58 4.12 -6.58
C ILE A 45 -12.67 4.00 -7.80
N ILE A 46 -11.38 4.23 -7.60
CA ILE A 46 -10.33 3.90 -8.56
C ILE A 46 -9.40 2.89 -7.90
N PHE A 47 -9.10 1.79 -8.59
CA PHE A 47 -8.14 0.81 -8.11
C PHE A 47 -6.90 0.80 -8.99
N VAL A 48 -5.70 0.72 -8.40
CA VAL A 48 -4.46 0.47 -9.12
C VAL A 48 -3.80 -0.78 -8.57
N GLN A 49 -3.53 -1.75 -9.45
CA GLN A 49 -2.73 -2.90 -9.09
C GLN A 49 -1.24 -2.49 -9.10
N ARG A 50 -0.66 -2.36 -7.90
CA ARG A 50 0.68 -1.77 -7.69
C ARG A 50 1.78 -2.35 -8.57
N HIS A 51 1.79 -3.69 -8.68
CA HIS A 51 2.81 -4.44 -9.42
C HIS A 51 2.45 -4.66 -10.89
N GLN A 52 1.47 -3.95 -11.42
CA GLN A 52 1.15 -3.98 -12.83
C GLN A 52 1.92 -2.89 -13.56
N GLY A 53 2.25 -3.15 -14.81
CA GLY A 53 2.47 -2.07 -15.75
C GLY A 53 2.37 -2.54 -17.18
N VAL A 54 2.54 -1.61 -18.10
CA VAL A 54 2.54 -1.86 -19.55
C VAL A 54 3.98 -2.18 -19.97
N GLY A 55 4.16 -3.31 -20.66
CA GLY A 55 5.41 -3.70 -21.30
C GLY A 55 5.64 -2.95 -22.62
N ALA A 56 6.85 -3.04 -23.17
CA ALA A 56 7.16 -2.44 -24.47
C ALA A 56 6.30 -3.00 -25.62
N ASP A 57 5.75 -4.20 -25.45
CA ASP A 57 4.81 -4.85 -26.37
C ASP A 57 3.35 -4.45 -26.14
N GLY A 58 3.08 -3.49 -25.25
CA GLY A 58 1.75 -3.02 -24.89
C GLY A 58 0.97 -3.96 -23.98
N LYS A 59 1.54 -5.09 -23.54
CA LYS A 59 0.86 -6.04 -22.67
C LYS A 59 1.03 -5.70 -21.20
N THR A 60 0.08 -6.15 -20.39
CA THR A 60 0.23 -6.13 -18.93
C THR A 60 1.37 -7.06 -18.50
N GLN A 61 2.28 -6.56 -17.67
CA GLN A 61 3.36 -7.32 -17.07
C GLN A 61 3.49 -7.06 -15.57
N TYR A 62 4.00 -8.05 -14.84
CA TYR A 62 4.36 -7.90 -13.43
C TYR A 62 5.62 -7.03 -13.30
N ARG A 63 5.60 -6.08 -12.38
CA ARG A 63 6.73 -5.23 -12.00
C ARG A 63 7.10 -5.50 -10.54
N PRO A 64 8.29 -6.05 -10.27
CA PRO A 64 8.78 -6.19 -8.90
C PRO A 64 8.91 -4.80 -8.24
N PRO A 65 8.96 -4.72 -6.89
CA PRO A 65 8.94 -3.44 -6.16
C PRO A 65 9.89 -2.36 -6.70
N HIS A 66 11.16 -2.71 -6.93
CA HIS A 66 12.18 -1.81 -7.48
C HIS A 66 11.93 -1.30 -8.91
N LEU A 67 10.95 -1.85 -9.64
CA LEU A 67 10.56 -1.43 -11.00
C LEU A 67 9.13 -0.89 -11.07
N VAL A 68 8.42 -0.76 -9.94
CA VAL A 68 7.10 -0.13 -9.90
C VAL A 68 7.22 1.33 -10.34
N ASN A 69 6.35 1.75 -11.25
CA ASN A 69 6.32 3.15 -11.68
C ASN A 69 5.39 3.97 -10.78
N PHE A 70 5.87 4.25 -9.56
CA PHE A 70 5.10 4.96 -8.55
C PHE A 70 4.58 6.32 -9.06
N ARG A 71 5.41 7.06 -9.81
CA ARG A 71 5.04 8.37 -10.39
C ARG A 71 3.83 8.27 -11.32
N ALA A 72 3.86 7.31 -12.26
CA ALA A 72 2.73 7.12 -13.16
C ALA A 72 1.48 6.61 -12.45
N ASN A 73 1.62 5.66 -11.51
CA ASN A 73 0.50 5.10 -10.77
C ASN A 73 -0.25 6.19 -9.99
N LEU A 74 0.46 6.99 -9.19
CA LEU A 74 -0.16 8.00 -8.34
C LEU A 74 -0.69 9.18 -9.18
N ALA A 75 0.04 9.61 -10.22
CA ALA A 75 -0.45 10.65 -11.12
C ALA A 75 -1.71 10.23 -11.88
N ALA A 76 -1.80 8.97 -12.33
CA ALA A 76 -2.99 8.46 -12.98
C ALA A 76 -4.21 8.47 -12.03
N MET A 77 -4.02 8.11 -10.76
CA MET A 77 -5.09 8.20 -9.76
C MET A 77 -5.59 9.65 -9.60
N VAL A 78 -4.68 10.61 -9.47
CA VAL A 78 -5.02 12.04 -9.36
C VAL A 78 -5.72 12.55 -10.63
N GLN A 79 -5.25 12.16 -11.82
CA GLN A 79 -5.90 12.51 -13.09
C GLN A 79 -7.32 11.93 -13.22
N GLU A 80 -7.58 10.75 -12.65
CA GLU A 80 -8.92 10.17 -12.56
C GLU A 80 -9.77 10.79 -11.45
N GLY A 81 -9.28 11.83 -10.76
CA GLY A 81 -9.99 12.60 -9.76
C GLY A 81 -10.05 11.94 -8.39
N VAL A 82 -9.11 11.04 -8.07
CA VAL A 82 -8.95 10.53 -6.71
C VAL A 82 -8.53 11.65 -5.77
N ASP A 83 -9.18 11.74 -4.61
CA ASP A 83 -8.88 12.75 -3.58
C ASP A 83 -8.30 12.16 -2.29
N THR A 84 -8.30 10.84 -2.16
CA THR A 84 -7.81 10.13 -0.97
C THR A 84 -7.34 8.75 -1.41
N ILE A 85 -6.18 8.30 -0.94
CA ILE A 85 -5.60 7.00 -1.32
C ILE A 85 -5.37 6.13 -0.09
N VAL A 86 -5.92 4.92 -0.14
CA VAL A 86 -5.62 3.86 0.84
C VAL A 86 -4.84 2.75 0.13
N ALA A 87 -3.62 2.53 0.59
CA ALA A 87 -2.78 1.44 0.12
C ALA A 87 -2.94 0.21 1.02
N VAL A 88 -3.09 -0.95 0.40
CA VAL A 88 -3.04 -2.25 1.08
C VAL A 88 -1.69 -2.88 0.79
N CYS A 89 -0.95 -3.19 1.86
CA CYS A 89 0.42 -3.68 1.78
C CYS A 89 0.59 -4.95 2.61
N CYS A 90 1.26 -5.95 2.04
CA CYS A 90 1.85 -7.05 2.80
C CYS A 90 3.19 -6.56 3.37
N VAL A 91 3.43 -6.80 4.66
CA VAL A 91 4.65 -6.39 5.36
C VAL A 91 5.22 -7.53 6.20
N GLY A 92 6.52 -7.46 6.47
CA GLY A 92 7.17 -8.22 7.52
C GLY A 92 7.12 -7.47 8.85
N SER A 93 7.05 -8.19 9.96
CA SER A 93 7.28 -7.60 11.27
C SER A 93 8.77 -7.50 11.59
N LEU A 94 9.19 -6.38 12.15
CA LEU A 94 10.52 -6.17 12.75
C LEU A 94 10.51 -6.31 14.28
N SER A 95 9.34 -6.57 14.88
CA SER A 95 9.12 -6.71 16.33
C SER A 95 8.32 -7.96 16.68
N GLU A 96 8.75 -8.71 17.71
CA GLU A 96 8.01 -9.89 18.19
C GLU A 96 6.64 -9.52 18.80
N ASP A 97 6.45 -8.27 19.21
CA ASP A 97 5.18 -7.75 19.75
C ASP A 97 4.11 -7.49 18.65
N ILE A 98 4.50 -7.61 17.38
CA ILE A 98 3.62 -7.46 16.23
C ILE A 98 3.59 -8.80 15.47
N PRO A 99 2.72 -9.74 15.88
CA PRO A 99 2.69 -11.07 15.29
C PRO A 99 2.08 -11.09 13.89
N ILE A 100 2.33 -12.17 13.16
CA ILE A 100 1.68 -12.47 11.86
C ILE A 100 0.16 -12.46 12.01
N GLY A 101 -0.54 -11.85 11.05
CA GLY A 101 -1.99 -11.65 11.05
C GLY A 101 -2.41 -10.33 11.69
N THR A 102 -1.47 -9.52 12.18
CA THR A 102 -1.75 -8.19 12.71
C THR A 102 -2.00 -7.21 11.56
N VAL A 103 -3.06 -6.40 11.68
CA VAL A 103 -3.31 -5.24 10.83
C VAL A 103 -2.78 -4.00 11.54
N VAL A 104 -1.95 -3.22 10.84
CA VAL A 104 -1.28 -2.03 11.36
C VAL A 104 -1.55 -0.84 10.45
N ILE A 105 -1.80 0.33 11.04
CA ILE A 105 -1.86 1.62 10.33
C ILE A 105 -0.65 2.45 10.78
N PRO A 106 0.48 2.41 10.04
CA PRO A 106 1.71 3.09 10.46
C PRO A 106 1.50 4.61 10.54
N ASP A 107 2.17 5.27 11.49
CA ASP A 107 2.20 6.74 11.68
C ASP A 107 3.40 7.40 11.01
N ASP A 108 4.50 6.69 10.87
CA ASP A 108 5.70 7.24 10.27
C ASP A 108 6.43 6.19 9.44
N PHE A 109 7.44 6.61 8.69
CA PHE A 109 8.25 5.70 7.90
C PHE A 109 9.73 6.08 7.89
N PHE A 110 10.56 5.08 7.63
CA PHE A 110 11.99 5.20 7.47
C PHE A 110 12.42 4.64 6.11
N TYR A 111 13.03 5.48 5.25
CA TYR A 111 13.53 5.07 3.94
C TYR A 111 14.82 5.84 3.55
N LEU A 112 15.97 5.37 4.03
CA LEU A 112 17.28 5.99 3.71
C LEU A 112 18.16 5.17 2.76
N PHE A 113 17.87 3.88 2.56
CA PHE A 113 18.80 2.94 1.88
C PHE A 113 18.45 2.66 0.41
N GLY A 114 17.67 3.53 -0.23
CA GLY A 114 17.24 3.34 -1.62
C GLY A 114 17.33 4.62 -2.45
N PRO A 115 17.01 4.53 -3.75
CA PRO A 115 16.97 5.71 -4.59
C PRO A 115 15.92 6.69 -4.06
N SER A 116 16.27 7.98 -4.04
CA SER A 116 15.28 9.03 -3.90
C SER A 116 14.37 9.00 -5.12
N VAL A 117 13.08 8.77 -4.92
CA VAL A 117 12.07 8.81 -5.97
C VAL A 117 11.13 9.96 -5.66
N SER A 118 11.13 10.96 -6.54
CA SER A 118 10.33 12.18 -6.44
C SER A 118 9.49 12.33 -7.70
N TYR A 119 8.29 12.87 -7.58
CA TYR A 119 7.46 13.23 -8.73
C TYR A 119 8.03 14.45 -9.46
N TYR A 120 8.52 15.44 -8.71
CA TYR A 120 9.13 16.65 -9.26
C TYR A 120 10.67 16.58 -9.27
N ASP A 121 11.29 17.16 -10.30
CA ASP A 121 12.75 17.33 -10.40
C ASP A 121 13.20 18.78 -10.06
N ASP A 122 12.33 19.56 -9.41
CA ASP A 122 12.57 20.94 -9.01
C ASP A 122 12.17 21.21 -7.54
N ALA A 123 12.18 22.47 -7.12
CA ALA A 123 11.92 22.87 -5.74
C ALA A 123 10.55 22.41 -5.18
N ARG A 124 9.60 22.00 -6.02
CA ARG A 124 8.33 21.41 -5.56
C ARG A 124 8.51 20.08 -4.84
N ALA A 125 9.61 19.36 -5.09
CA ALA A 125 9.96 18.13 -4.39
C ALA A 125 10.36 18.36 -2.92
N HIS A 126 10.62 19.61 -2.51
CA HIS A 126 11.06 19.94 -1.14
C HIS A 126 9.87 20.01 -0.19
N ILE A 127 9.35 18.85 0.19
CA ILE A 127 8.22 18.67 1.10
C ILE A 127 8.63 17.99 2.41
N VAL A 128 7.74 18.06 3.40
CA VAL A 128 7.78 17.16 4.56
C VAL A 128 6.83 15.99 4.28
N PRO A 129 7.35 14.79 3.98
CA PRO A 129 6.50 13.65 3.67
C PRO A 129 5.97 13.00 4.96
N GLY A 130 4.95 12.16 4.81
CA GLY A 130 4.32 11.46 5.92
C GLY A 130 3.02 10.81 5.48
N PHE A 131 2.48 9.96 6.34
CA PHE A 131 1.11 9.48 6.18
C PHE A 131 0.11 10.57 6.62
N ASP A 132 -1.07 10.62 6.01
CA ASP A 132 -2.07 11.64 6.36
C ASP A 132 -2.79 11.27 7.67
N ASP A 133 -2.55 12.03 8.73
CA ASP A 133 -3.10 11.74 10.06
C ASP A 133 -4.63 11.74 10.13
N LYS A 134 -5.29 12.58 9.32
CA LYS A 134 -6.76 12.62 9.29
C LYS A 134 -7.32 11.34 8.66
N LEU A 135 -6.71 10.88 7.57
CA LEU A 135 -7.07 9.62 6.93
C LEU A 135 -6.75 8.44 7.84
N ARG A 136 -5.58 8.42 8.47
CA ARG A 136 -5.22 7.40 9.47
C ARG A 136 -6.24 7.33 10.60
N GLY A 137 -6.64 8.48 11.16
CA GLY A 137 -7.66 8.53 12.21
C GLY A 137 -8.98 7.88 11.77
N LYS A 138 -9.45 8.19 10.56
CA LYS A 138 -10.66 7.56 9.98
C LYS A 138 -10.51 6.05 9.80
N LEU A 139 -9.34 5.58 9.36
CA LEU A 139 -9.08 4.15 9.22
C LEU A 139 -9.07 3.45 10.58
N ILE A 140 -8.40 4.03 11.59
CA ILE A 140 -8.35 3.48 12.95
C ILE A 140 -9.75 3.41 13.56
N GLU A 141 -10.54 4.47 13.45
CA GLU A 141 -11.93 4.53 13.91
C GLU A 141 -12.75 3.42 13.23
N ALA A 142 -12.71 3.35 11.90
CA ALA A 142 -13.46 2.37 11.13
C ALA A 142 -13.12 0.91 11.50
N LEU A 143 -11.84 0.57 11.66
CA LEU A 143 -11.43 -0.80 12.03
C LEU A 143 -11.71 -1.13 13.50
N THR A 144 -11.71 -0.14 14.39
CA THR A 144 -12.03 -0.32 15.81
C THR A 144 -13.52 -0.62 15.99
N GLU A 145 -14.40 0.12 15.30
CA GLU A 145 -15.85 -0.11 15.35
C GLU A 145 -16.24 -1.52 14.90
N GLU A 146 -15.60 -2.02 13.84
CA GLU A 146 -15.86 -3.36 13.30
C GLU A 146 -15.18 -4.49 14.08
N SER A 147 -14.48 -4.17 15.20
CA SER A 147 -13.82 -5.15 16.06
C SER A 147 -12.92 -6.12 15.30
N ILE A 148 -12.15 -5.61 14.32
CA ILE A 148 -11.31 -6.44 13.46
C ILE A 148 -10.26 -7.17 14.32
N LEU A 149 -10.35 -8.50 14.33
CA LEU A 149 -9.37 -9.35 15.02
C LEU A 149 -7.97 -9.12 14.45
N GLY A 150 -7.00 -8.88 15.33
CA GLY A 150 -5.61 -8.63 14.95
C GLY A 150 -5.32 -7.17 14.57
N PHE A 151 -6.28 -6.26 14.62
CA PHE A 151 -5.98 -4.83 14.47
C PHE A 151 -5.26 -4.31 15.73
N ARG A 152 -4.09 -3.68 15.54
CA ARG A 152 -3.34 -3.00 16.60
C ARG A 152 -3.61 -1.50 16.55
N ASN A 153 -4.26 -0.98 17.58
CA ASN A 153 -4.41 0.46 17.79
C ASN A 153 -3.20 1.01 18.55
N GLY A 154 -2.16 1.33 17.81
CA GLY A 154 -0.91 1.89 18.27
C GLY A 154 -0.03 1.97 17.04
N GLY A 155 0.40 3.17 16.68
CA GLY A 155 1.15 3.40 15.45
C GLY A 155 2.43 2.57 15.37
N ALA A 156 3.12 2.71 14.24
CA ALA A 156 4.25 1.89 13.88
C ALA A 156 5.07 2.63 12.83
N VAL A 157 6.39 2.55 12.97
CA VAL A 157 7.32 3.04 11.97
C VAL A 157 7.48 1.99 10.87
N TYR A 158 7.07 2.36 9.65
CA TYR A 158 7.25 1.54 8.44
C TYR A 158 8.66 1.72 7.89
N VAL A 159 9.49 0.70 7.96
CA VAL A 159 10.79 0.67 7.30
C VAL A 159 10.60 0.22 5.85
N GLN A 160 11.16 0.97 4.90
CA GLN A 160 11.16 0.57 3.51
C GLN A 160 12.54 0.10 3.03
N THR A 161 12.55 -1.03 2.31
CA THR A 161 13.69 -1.47 1.49
C THR A 161 13.33 -1.45 0.01
N VAL A 162 14.32 -1.51 -0.87
CA VAL A 162 14.09 -1.41 -2.32
C VAL A 162 13.49 -2.71 -2.91
N GLY A 163 13.74 -3.86 -2.28
CA GLY A 163 13.51 -5.17 -2.89
C GLY A 163 14.42 -5.43 -4.10
N PRO A 164 14.18 -6.50 -4.90
CA PRO A 164 13.10 -7.47 -4.77
C PRO A 164 13.44 -8.63 -3.82
N ARG A 165 14.70 -8.74 -3.38
CA ARG A 165 15.06 -9.74 -2.37
C ARG A 165 14.52 -9.33 -1.01
N PHE A 166 14.22 -10.31 -0.17
CA PHE A 166 14.08 -10.09 1.26
C PHE A 166 15.45 -9.74 1.89
N GLU A 167 15.38 -9.21 3.09
CA GLU A 167 16.51 -8.77 3.89
C GLU A 167 17.29 -9.97 4.46
N THR A 168 18.59 -9.78 4.59
CA THR A 168 19.46 -10.68 5.34
C THR A 168 19.19 -10.54 6.85
N LYS A 169 19.53 -11.56 7.64
CA LYS A 169 19.41 -11.50 9.10
C LYS A 169 20.16 -10.32 9.72
N ALA A 170 21.28 -9.92 9.13
CA ALA A 170 22.07 -8.78 9.60
C ALA A 170 21.35 -7.44 9.34
N GLU A 171 20.76 -7.29 8.15
CA GLU A 171 19.92 -6.13 7.83
C GLU A 171 18.70 -6.07 8.74
N VAL A 172 17.97 -7.17 8.94
CA VAL A 172 16.81 -7.22 9.84
C VAL A 172 17.17 -6.77 11.25
N ARG A 173 18.26 -7.29 11.84
CA ARG A 173 18.72 -6.88 13.19
C ARG A 173 18.96 -5.38 13.29
N PHE A 174 19.52 -4.77 12.24
CA PHE A 174 19.76 -3.33 12.21
C PHE A 174 18.45 -2.55 12.01
N LEU A 175 17.62 -2.95 11.05
CA LEU A 175 16.36 -2.28 10.73
C LEU A 175 15.34 -2.35 11.87
N SER A 176 15.34 -3.42 12.68
CA SER A 176 14.53 -3.52 13.90
C SER A 176 14.86 -2.46 14.96
N THR A 177 15.99 -1.75 14.84
CA THR A 177 16.30 -0.61 15.72
C THR A 177 15.71 0.71 15.22
N LEU A 178 15.17 0.73 14.00
CA LEU A 178 14.70 1.91 13.29
C LEU A 178 13.18 1.93 13.09
N GLY A 179 12.52 0.79 13.20
CA GLY A 179 11.07 0.71 13.12
C GLY A 179 10.50 -0.68 13.36
N ASP A 180 9.20 -0.81 13.11
CA ASP A 180 8.37 -1.89 13.66
C ASP A 180 7.90 -2.89 12.60
N ILE A 181 7.71 -2.42 11.37
CA ILE A 181 7.29 -3.23 10.22
C ILE A 181 8.15 -2.88 9.01
N ILE A 182 8.31 -3.82 8.08
CA ILE A 182 9.13 -3.66 6.90
C ILE A 182 8.37 -4.01 5.63
N GLY A 183 8.48 -3.15 4.61
CA GLY A 183 7.95 -3.43 3.28
C GLY A 183 8.76 -2.74 2.19
N MET A 184 8.25 -2.71 0.97
CA MET A 184 9.05 -2.30 -0.20
C MET A 184 8.47 -1.13 -1.01
N THR A 185 7.33 -0.57 -0.61
CA THR A 185 6.55 0.33 -1.51
C THR A 185 5.89 1.53 -0.81
N GLY A 186 5.53 1.41 0.46
CA GLY A 186 4.67 2.37 1.15
C GLY A 186 5.24 3.78 1.33
N ALA A 187 6.53 3.89 1.69
CA ALA A 187 7.19 5.18 1.91
C ALA A 187 7.33 5.97 0.61
N THR A 188 7.71 5.31 -0.49
CA THR A 188 7.81 5.98 -1.80
C THR A 188 6.45 6.49 -2.27
N GLU A 189 5.40 5.68 -2.09
CA GLU A 189 4.03 6.08 -2.42
C GLU A 189 3.56 7.26 -1.58
N ALA A 190 3.83 7.26 -0.28
CA ALA A 190 3.47 8.36 0.62
C ALA A 190 4.15 9.68 0.23
N THR A 191 5.45 9.64 -0.09
CA THR A 191 6.19 10.83 -0.55
C THR A 191 5.61 11.40 -1.84
N ILE A 192 5.38 10.56 -2.86
CA ILE A 192 4.80 11.02 -4.13
C ILE A 192 3.36 11.51 -3.97
N ALA A 193 2.55 10.82 -3.17
CA ALA A 193 1.19 11.26 -2.86
C ALA A 193 1.18 12.63 -2.19
N LYS A 194 2.13 12.87 -1.27
CA LYS A 194 2.29 14.17 -0.62
C LYS A 194 2.71 15.26 -1.59
N GLU A 195 3.63 14.99 -2.51
CA GLU A 195 4.01 15.92 -3.59
C GLU A 195 2.81 16.27 -4.49
N LEU A 196 1.94 15.29 -4.75
CA LEU A 196 0.72 15.46 -5.54
C LEU A 196 -0.48 15.98 -4.72
N GLU A 197 -0.26 16.36 -3.47
CA GLU A 197 -1.28 16.90 -2.55
C GLU A 197 -2.51 15.99 -2.34
N VAL A 198 -2.32 14.67 -2.41
CA VAL A 198 -3.39 13.68 -2.16
C VAL A 198 -3.14 12.94 -0.83
N PRO A 199 -4.07 13.00 0.14
CA PRO A 199 -4.02 12.21 1.37
C PRO A 199 -3.75 10.73 1.11
N TYR A 200 -2.76 10.18 1.81
CA TYR A 200 -2.34 8.78 1.65
C TYR A 200 -2.12 8.12 3.00
N ALA A 201 -2.61 6.89 3.15
CA ALA A 201 -2.37 6.05 4.32
C ALA A 201 -2.30 4.57 3.92
N ILE A 202 -1.70 3.76 4.79
CA ILE A 202 -1.49 2.34 4.57
C ILE A 202 -2.34 1.50 5.54
N LEU A 203 -2.97 0.46 5.00
CA LEU A 203 -3.39 -0.73 5.72
C LEU A 203 -2.32 -1.81 5.53
N ALA A 204 -1.49 -2.02 6.55
CA ALA A 204 -0.39 -2.97 6.52
C ALA A 204 -0.83 -4.30 7.16
N MET A 205 -0.83 -5.37 6.38
CA MET A 205 -1.03 -6.73 6.87
C MET A 205 0.32 -7.39 7.13
N VAL A 206 0.55 -7.82 8.37
CA VAL A 206 1.78 -8.52 8.75
C VAL A 206 1.66 -9.99 8.32
N ASP A 207 2.34 -10.35 7.24
CA ASP A 207 2.27 -11.70 6.65
C ASP A 207 3.48 -12.57 6.99
N ASN A 208 4.54 -11.99 7.54
CA ASN A 208 5.70 -12.75 8.00
C ASN A 208 6.43 -12.05 9.14
N MET A 209 7.21 -12.81 9.90
CA MET A 209 8.31 -12.24 10.68
C MET A 209 9.47 -11.96 9.74
N ALA A 210 10.17 -10.85 9.91
CA ALA A 210 11.36 -10.55 9.10
C ALA A 210 12.42 -11.65 9.28
N ASN A 211 13.24 -11.87 8.25
CA ASN A 211 14.15 -12.99 8.20
C ASN A 211 15.12 -13.06 9.40
N GLY A 212 15.11 -14.17 10.14
CA GLY A 212 15.92 -14.40 11.32
C GLY A 212 15.34 -13.83 12.62
N LEU A 213 14.21 -13.11 12.56
CA LEU A 213 13.51 -12.62 13.75
C LEU A 213 12.86 -13.81 14.49
N ALA A 214 12.83 -13.73 15.83
CA ALA A 214 12.42 -14.83 16.71
C ALA A 214 13.14 -16.18 16.42
N GLY A 215 14.36 -16.12 15.86
CA GLY A 215 15.15 -17.31 15.52
C GLY A 215 14.66 -18.11 14.31
N SER A 216 13.72 -17.57 13.53
CA SER A 216 13.10 -18.26 12.38
C SER A 216 13.57 -17.72 11.03
N ASP A 217 13.83 -18.62 10.08
CA ASP A 217 14.17 -18.26 8.70
C ASP A 217 12.90 -18.01 7.89
N LEU A 218 12.89 -16.91 7.13
CA LEU A 218 11.78 -16.61 6.24
C LEU A 218 11.88 -17.44 4.95
N THR A 219 10.84 -18.20 4.63
CA THR A 219 10.69 -18.84 3.32
C THR A 219 9.59 -18.21 2.48
N LYS A 220 9.70 -18.32 1.15
CA LYS A 220 8.66 -17.82 0.23
C LYS A 220 7.35 -18.58 0.39
N GLU A 221 7.45 -19.88 0.70
CA GLU A 221 6.31 -20.76 0.90
C GLU A 221 5.51 -20.33 2.14
N GLN A 222 6.19 -20.04 3.25
CA GLN A 222 5.55 -19.54 4.47
C GLN A 222 4.91 -18.17 4.24
N PHE A 223 5.62 -17.26 3.57
CA PHE A 223 5.09 -15.96 3.21
C PHE A 223 3.80 -16.08 2.39
N HIS A 224 3.80 -16.85 1.30
CA HIS A 224 2.61 -17.04 0.48
C HIS A 224 1.47 -17.75 1.23
N ALA A 225 1.76 -18.71 2.09
CA ALA A 225 0.76 -19.40 2.91
C ALA A 225 0.07 -18.43 3.89
N ASN A 226 0.83 -17.53 4.52
CA ASN A 226 0.28 -16.52 5.42
C ASN A 226 -0.52 -15.46 4.67
N VAL A 227 -0.04 -14.97 3.52
CA VAL A 227 -0.80 -14.06 2.65
C VAL A 227 -2.17 -14.67 2.29
N ALA A 228 -2.20 -15.96 1.93
CA ALA A 228 -3.46 -16.65 1.64
C ALA A 228 -4.36 -16.78 2.88
N LYS A 229 -3.79 -17.12 4.05
CA LYS A 229 -4.51 -17.23 5.32
C LYS A 229 -5.11 -15.88 5.76
N ASN A 230 -4.39 -14.79 5.54
CA ASN A 230 -4.76 -13.46 6.00
C ASN A 230 -5.67 -12.70 5.02
N LEU A 231 -5.86 -13.22 3.79
CA LEU A 231 -6.66 -12.56 2.75
C LEU A 231 -8.07 -12.19 3.25
N GLY A 232 -8.75 -13.07 3.97
CA GLY A 232 -10.09 -12.79 4.48
C GLY A 232 -10.12 -11.66 5.53
N VAL A 233 -9.03 -11.44 6.28
CA VAL A 233 -8.90 -10.29 7.19
C VAL A 233 -8.70 -9.01 6.38
N VAL A 234 -7.84 -9.03 5.37
CA VAL A 234 -7.61 -7.90 4.45
C VAL A 234 -8.90 -7.50 3.74
N GLU A 235 -9.64 -8.47 3.19
CA GLU A 235 -10.90 -8.20 2.49
C GLU A 235 -11.94 -7.56 3.41
N ARG A 236 -12.06 -8.02 4.66
CA ARG A 236 -12.90 -7.36 5.66
C ARG A 236 -12.47 -5.93 5.94
N CYS A 237 -11.17 -5.69 6.18
CA CYS A 237 -10.67 -4.33 6.41
C CYS A 237 -10.97 -3.40 5.23
N VAL A 238 -10.76 -3.89 4.02
CA VAL A 238 -11.02 -3.11 2.81
C VAL A 238 -12.51 -2.87 2.62
N ALA A 239 -13.37 -3.86 2.86
CA ALA A 239 -14.83 -3.69 2.81
C ALA A 239 -15.29 -2.60 3.79
N THR A 240 -14.80 -2.63 5.03
CA THR A 240 -15.05 -1.60 6.04
C THR A 240 -14.60 -0.22 5.57
N VAL A 241 -13.39 -0.11 5.00
CA VAL A 241 -12.88 1.14 4.45
C VAL A 241 -13.76 1.64 3.31
N LEU A 242 -14.16 0.77 2.37
CA LEU A 242 -15.04 1.16 1.28
C LEU A 242 -16.37 1.67 1.82
N GLU A 243 -17.00 0.99 2.77
CA GLU A 243 -18.27 1.41 3.36
C GLU A 243 -18.18 2.75 4.09
N LYS A 244 -17.12 2.97 4.88
CA LYS A 244 -16.99 4.15 5.74
C LYS A 244 -16.41 5.35 5.01
N LEU A 245 -15.57 5.14 3.99
CA LEU A 245 -14.83 6.20 3.30
C LEU A 245 -15.35 6.55 1.91
N THR A 246 -16.21 5.73 1.31
CA THR A 246 -16.89 6.13 0.06
C THR A 246 -18.22 6.83 0.35
N PRO A 247 -18.58 7.87 -0.43
CA PRO A 247 -19.91 8.46 -0.34
C PRO A 247 -21.00 7.40 -0.55
N LYS A 248 -21.94 7.31 0.39
CA LYS A 248 -23.21 6.62 0.13
C LYS A 248 -23.94 7.43 -0.95
N HIS A 249 -24.35 6.79 -2.03
CA HIS A 249 -25.23 7.42 -3.01
C HIS A 249 -26.46 7.97 -2.30
N MET A 250 -26.74 9.26 -2.51
CA MET A 250 -28.09 9.83 -2.32
C MET A 250 -29.01 9.30 -3.41
#